data_AF-A0AA92CGE2-F1
#
_entry.id   AF-A0AA92CGE2-F1
#
_cell.length_a   1.000
_cell.length_b   1.000
_cell.length_c   1.000
_cell.angle_alpha   90.00
_cell.angle_beta   90.00
_cell.angle_gamma   90.00
#
_symmetry.space_group_name_H-M   'P 1'
#
loop_
_entity.id
_entity.type
_entity.pdbx_description
1 polymer ?
#
loop_
_entity_poly.entity_id
_entity_poly.type
_entity_poly.pdbx_seq_one_letter_code
_entity_poly.pdbx_strand_id
1 'polypeptide(L)'
;MKVFDNMCSGDLEKSATVLNLAGFIEFIDDFGRRSIFSCEPKDFSVIANSERALNVDPKLVSEAVVRLASGSVCSSEEIQYLAKELE
;
A
#
# COMPACT_ATOMS: atom_id res chain seq x y z
N MET A 1 4.31 -0.94 14.44
CA MET A 1 4.41 -1.09 12.97
C MET A 1 4.41 -2.56 12.62
N LYS A 2 3.41 -3.02 11.83
CA LYS A 2 3.34 -4.39 11.32
C LYS A 2 4.12 -4.47 10.00
N VAL A 3 5.06 -5.39 9.91
CA VAL A 3 5.73 -5.77 8.66
C VAL A 3 4.79 -6.72 7.91
N PHE A 4 4.59 -6.50 6.62
CA PHE A 4 3.84 -7.42 5.78
C PHE A 4 4.65 -7.82 4.54
N ASP A 5 4.39 -9.04 4.08
CA ASP A 5 5.06 -9.63 2.93
C ASP A 5 4.30 -9.20 1.66
N ASN A 6 5.01 -8.60 0.70
CA ASN A 6 4.45 -8.20 -0.59
C ASN A 6 4.26 -9.41 -1.52
N MET A 7 4.62 -10.63 -1.06
CA MET A 7 4.53 -11.91 -1.74
C MET A 7 4.86 -11.79 -3.22
N CYS A 8 6.14 -11.98 -3.57
CA CYS A 8 6.80 -11.85 -4.89
C CYS A 8 6.06 -12.45 -6.11
N SER A 9 4.85 -12.00 -6.35
CA SER A 9 4.05 -12.24 -7.53
C SER A 9 4.02 -10.92 -8.26
N GLY A 10 4.34 -10.93 -9.56
CA GLY A 10 4.63 -9.70 -10.30
C GLY A 10 3.50 -8.66 -10.30
N ASP A 11 2.28 -9.06 -9.93
CA ASP A 11 1.14 -8.15 -9.76
C ASP A 11 1.11 -7.48 -8.37
N LEU A 12 1.47 -8.18 -7.29
CA LEU A 12 1.54 -7.63 -5.94
C LEU A 12 2.77 -6.73 -5.75
N GLU A 13 3.88 -7.06 -6.41
CA GLU A 13 5.09 -6.22 -6.45
C GLU A 13 4.79 -4.84 -7.06
N LYS A 14 4.02 -4.81 -8.15
CA LYS A 14 3.57 -3.55 -8.77
C LYS A 14 2.69 -2.76 -7.82
N SER A 15 1.74 -3.41 -7.16
CA SER A 15 0.87 -2.75 -6.17
C SER A 15 1.66 -2.17 -5.00
N ALA A 16 2.62 -2.92 -4.45
CA ALA A 16 3.50 -2.43 -3.39
C ALA A 16 4.35 -1.25 -3.85
N THR A 17 4.85 -1.28 -5.09
CA THR A 17 5.62 -0.17 -5.68
C THR A 17 4.77 1.10 -5.78
N VAL A 18 3.53 0.99 -6.26
CA VAL A 18 2.61 2.14 -6.34
C VAL A 18 2.34 2.74 -4.96
N LEU A 19 2.10 1.90 -3.94
CA LEU A 19 1.89 2.37 -2.58
C LEU A 19 3.14 3.00 -1.96
N ASN A 20 4.34 2.50 -2.29
CA ASN A 20 5.59 3.09 -1.86
C ASN A 20 5.79 4.48 -2.49
N LEU A 21 5.53 4.62 -3.78
CA LEU A 21 5.59 5.90 -4.48
C LEU A 21 4.60 6.91 -3.91
N ALA A 22 3.38 6.46 -3.59
CA ALA A 22 2.36 7.30 -2.94
C ALA A 22 2.66 7.57 -1.45
N GLY A 23 3.67 6.91 -0.87
CA GLY A 23 4.14 7.16 0.50
C GLY A 23 3.44 6.36 1.60
N PHE A 24 2.55 5.44 1.25
CA PHE A 24 1.82 4.62 2.23
C PHE A 24 2.72 3.58 2.91
N ILE A 25 3.73 3.09 2.20
CA ILE A 25 4.60 2.01 2.67
C ILE A 25 6.06 2.30 2.39
N GLU A 26 6.95 1.64 3.12
CA GLU A 26 8.38 1.60 2.89
C GLU A 26 8.85 0.16 2.75
N PHE A 27 9.72 -0.09 1.76
CA PHE A 27 10.39 -1.39 1.63
C PHE A 27 11.45 -1.55 2.71
N ILE A 28 11.48 -2.71 3.35
CA ILE A 28 12.48 -3.04 4.39
C ILE A 28 13.56 -4.01 3.89
N ASP A 29 13.53 -4.34 2.60
CA ASP A 29 14.60 -5.08 1.94
C ASP A 29 14.82 -4.55 0.51
N ASP A 30 16.03 -4.79 0.00
CA ASP A 30 16.47 -4.32 -1.32
C ASP A 30 15.70 -4.96 -2.49
N PHE A 31 14.90 -5.98 -2.20
CA PHE A 31 14.17 -6.77 -3.18
C PHE A 31 12.67 -6.44 -3.21
N GLY A 32 12.22 -5.47 -2.41
CA GLY A 32 10.82 -5.03 -2.35
C GLY A 32 9.84 -6.11 -1.87
N ARG A 33 10.33 -7.14 -1.17
CA ARG A 33 9.53 -8.32 -0.79
C ARG A 33 8.78 -8.11 0.50
N ARG A 34 9.25 -7.19 1.34
CA ARG A 34 8.61 -6.86 2.61
C ARG A 34 8.49 -5.36 2.73
N SER A 35 7.35 -4.95 3.29
CA SER A 35 7.05 -3.56 3.52
C SER A 35 6.53 -3.32 4.94
N ILE A 36 6.66 -2.08 5.36
CA ILE A 36 5.99 -1.54 6.54
C ILE A 36 5.09 -0.38 6.12
N PHE A 37 4.00 -0.15 6.84
CA PHE A 37 3.24 1.08 6.69
C PHE A 37 4.02 2.25 7.29
N SER A 38 4.04 3.37 6.57
CA SER A 38 4.67 4.61 7.02
C SER A 38 3.87 5.29 8.15
N CYS A 39 2.61 4.90 8.34
CA CYS A 39 1.71 5.48 9.35
C CYS A 39 0.59 4.51 9.77
N GLU A 40 -0.21 4.93 10.77
CA GLU A 40 -1.39 4.19 11.22
C GLU A 40 -2.62 4.50 10.36
N PRO A 41 -3.67 3.65 10.38
CA PRO A 41 -4.88 3.85 9.56
C PRO A 41 -5.55 5.23 9.68
N LYS A 42 -5.54 5.81 10.87
CA LYS A 42 -6.12 7.13 11.14
C LYS A 42 -5.43 8.27 10.37
N ASP A 43 -4.18 8.06 9.96
CA ASP A 43 -3.33 9.05 9.30
C ASP A 43 -3.28 8.83 7.77
N PHE A 44 -3.98 7.83 7.23
CA PHE A 44 -3.99 7.54 5.79
C PHE A 44 -4.55 8.66 4.94
N SER A 45 -5.54 9.39 5.44
CA SER A 45 -6.05 10.59 4.77
C SER A 45 -4.96 11.65 4.60
N VAL A 46 -4.03 11.77 5.55
CA VAL A 46 -2.90 12.70 5.45
C VAL A 46 -1.94 12.26 4.35
N ILE A 47 -1.63 10.96 4.26
CA ILE A 47 -0.78 10.43 3.20
C ILE A 47 -1.45 10.55 1.82
N ALA A 48 -2.74 10.26 1.71
CA ALA A 48 -3.50 10.39 0.48
C ALA A 48 -3.53 11.84 -0.06
N ASN A 49 -3.47 12.83 0.83
CA ASN A 49 -3.39 14.25 0.48
C ASN A 49 -1.95 14.78 0.41
N SER A 50 -0.94 13.91 0.57
CA SER A 50 0.46 14.32 0.47
C SER A 50 0.86 14.60 -0.98
N GLU A 51 1.86 15.45 -1.17
CA GLU A 51 2.42 15.74 -2.50
C GLU A 51 2.87 14.47 -3.23
N ARG A 52 3.36 13.45 -2.50
CA ARG A 52 3.74 12.16 -3.07
C ARG A 52 2.54 11.42 -3.66
N ALA A 53 1.47 11.28 -2.89
CA ALA A 53 0.25 10.61 -3.36
C ALA A 53 -0.42 11.36 -4.52
N LEU A 54 -0.44 12.71 -4.48
CA LEU A 54 -1.01 13.53 -5.55
C LEU A 54 -0.23 13.47 -6.88
N ASN A 55 1.06 13.09 -6.83
CA ASN A 55 1.88 12.86 -8.02
C ASN A 55 1.71 11.45 -8.62
N VAL A 56 0.94 10.56 -7.96
CA VAL A 56 0.60 9.23 -8.46
C VAL A 56 -0.86 9.24 -8.90
N ASP A 57 -1.18 8.56 -10.00
CA ASP A 57 -2.57 8.42 -10.45
C ASP A 57 -3.43 7.80 -9.33
N PRO A 58 -4.47 8.51 -8.83
CA PRO A 58 -5.34 8.01 -7.78
C PRO A 58 -5.98 6.66 -8.11
N LYS A 59 -6.21 6.40 -9.41
CA LYS A 59 -6.75 5.12 -9.87
C LYS A 59 -5.76 3.98 -9.66
N LEU A 60 -4.47 4.21 -9.93
CA LEU A 60 -3.43 3.21 -9.69
C LEU A 60 -3.27 2.93 -8.19
N VAL A 61 -3.35 3.96 -7.35
CA VAL A 61 -3.33 3.80 -5.89
C VAL A 61 -4.52 2.95 -5.44
N SER A 62 -5.72 3.27 -5.93
CA SER A 62 -6.93 2.52 -5.61
C SER A 62 -6.83 1.04 -6.02
N GLU A 63 -6.44 0.78 -7.26
CA GLU A 63 -6.23 -0.58 -7.78
C GLU A 63 -5.17 -1.35 -6.97
N ALA A 64 -4.07 -0.69 -6.59
CA ALA A 64 -3.01 -1.30 -5.80
C ALA A 64 -3.49 -1.71 -4.40
N VAL A 65 -4.25 -0.86 -3.73
CA VAL A 65 -4.84 -1.15 -2.42
C VAL A 65 -5.77 -2.36 -2.52
N VAL A 66 -6.72 -2.34 -3.46
CA VAL A 66 -7.72 -3.42 -3.62
C VAL A 66 -7.03 -4.75 -3.96
N ARG A 67 -6.00 -4.72 -4.79
CA ARG A 67 -5.25 -5.92 -5.18
C ARG A 67 -4.47 -6.52 -4.02
N LEU A 68 -3.85 -5.69 -3.18
CA LEU A 68 -3.19 -6.14 -1.96
C LEU A 68 -4.19 -6.66 -0.90
N ALA A 69 -5.39 -6.07 -0.82
CA ALA A 69 -6.45 -6.53 0.08
C ALA A 69 -7.00 -7.90 -0.31
N SER A 70 -7.22 -8.12 -1.61
CA SER A 70 -7.82 -9.34 -2.19
C SER A 70 -6.82 -10.47 -2.45
N GLY A 71 -5.53 -10.15 -2.60
CA GLY A 71 -4.46 -11.10 -2.95
C GLY A 71 -4.14 -12.18 -1.92
N SER A 72 -4.93 -12.35 -0.86
CA SER A 72 -4.70 -13.30 0.24
C SER A 72 -3.33 -13.17 0.92
N VAL A 73 -2.66 -12.02 0.75
CA VAL A 73 -1.73 -11.54 1.77
C VAL A 73 -2.57 -11.40 3.02
N CYS A 74 -2.11 -11.84 4.19
CA CYS A 74 -2.75 -11.58 5.47
C CYS A 74 -2.97 -10.08 5.61
N SER A 75 -4.08 -9.57 5.05
CA SER A 75 -4.23 -8.17 4.72
C SER A 75 -4.32 -7.49 6.04
N SER A 76 -3.23 -6.81 6.36
CA SER A 76 -3.12 -6.11 7.61
C SER A 76 -4.34 -5.17 7.71
N GLU A 77 -4.82 -4.93 8.92
CA GLU A 77 -6.03 -4.12 9.13
C GLU A 77 -5.94 -2.78 8.40
N GLU A 78 -4.72 -2.28 8.24
CA GLU A 78 -4.29 -1.16 7.39
C GLU A 78 -4.71 -1.28 5.91
N ILE A 79 -4.40 -2.38 5.22
CA ILE A 79 -4.74 -2.57 3.79
C ILE A 79 -6.26 -2.71 3.63
N GLN A 80 -6.89 -3.44 4.55
CA GLN A 80 -8.35 -3.63 4.53
C GLN A 80 -9.08 -2.31 4.77
N TYR A 81 -8.54 -1.45 5.64
CA TYR A 81 -9.06 -0.12 5.87
C TYR A 81 -8.95 0.74 4.61
N LEU A 82 -7.76 0.80 3.99
CA LEU A 82 -7.56 1.54 2.73
C LEU A 82 -8.53 1.07 1.64
N ALA A 83 -8.76 -0.24 1.54
CA ALA A 83 -9.63 -0.80 0.50
C ALA A 83 -11.10 -0.40 0.69
N LYS A 84 -11.57 -0.31 1.94
CA LYS A 84 -12.96 0.09 2.26
C LYS A 84 -13.23 1.56 1.97
N GLU A 85 -12.25 2.44 2.17
CA GLU A 85 -12.39 3.88 1.88
C GLU A 85 -12.46 4.19 0.38
N LEU A 86 -12.25 3.18 -0.49
CA LEU A 86 -12.24 3.31 -1.95
C LEU A 86 -13.52 2.78 -2.62
N GLU A 87 -14.43 2.14 -1.87
CA GLU A 87 -15.78 1.75 -2.32
C GLU A 87 -16.77 2.91 -2.20
#